data_AF-A0A6I5NMJ9-F1
#
_entry.id   AF-A0A6I5NMJ9-F1
#
_cell.length_a   1.000
_cell.length_b   1.000
_cell.length_c   1.000
_cell.angle_alpha   90.00
_cell.angle_beta   90.00
_cell.angle_gamma   90.00
#
_symmetry.space_group_name_H-M   'P 1'
#
loop_
_entity.id
_entity.type
_entity.pdbx_description
1 polymer ?
#
loop_
_entity_poly.entity_id
_entity_poly.type
_entity_poly.pdbx_seq_one_letter_code
_entity_poly.pdbx_strand_id
1 'polypeptide(L)' 'MKIGFWGSGNMSRVLGGAWSVAGHHITFGSRDVAKARNIAEEIGSGGNGWHK' A
#
# COMPACT_ATOMS: atom_id res chain seq x y z
N MET A 1 8.64 8.95 5.90
CA MET A 1 8.97 7.60 6.41
C MET A 1 8.50 6.56 5.41
N LYS A 2 9.08 5.35 5.42
CA LYS A 2 8.67 4.22 4.55
C LYS A 2 7.89 3.21 5.40
N ILE A 3 6.64 2.93 5.04
CA ILE A 3 5.73 2.06 5.80
C ILE A 3 5.32 0.90 4.90
N GLY A 4 5.57 -0.33 5.33
CA GLY A 4 5.17 -1.54 4.60
C GLY A 4 3.94 -2.19 5.21
N PHE A 5 2.91 -2.44 4.41
CA PHE A 5 1.76 -3.25 4.78
C PHE A 5 1.91 -4.65 4.21
N TRP A 6 1.86 -5.66 5.08
CA TRP A 6 1.83 -7.06 4.65
C TRP A 6 0.38 -7.58 4.73
N GLY A 7 -0.30 -7.53 3.59
CA GLY A 7 -1.72 -7.80 3.44
C GLY A 7 -2.40 -6.71 2.61
N SER A 8 -3.24 -7.13 1.67
CA SER A 8 -4.04 -6.27 0.78
C SER A 8 -5.51 -6.23 1.20
N GLY A 9 -5.75 -6.13 2.51
CA GLY A 9 -7.08 -6.13 3.12
C GLY A 9 -7.64 -4.71 3.30
N ASN A 10 -8.92 -4.61 3.68
CA ASN A 10 -9.62 -3.33 3.83
C ASN A 10 -8.90 -2.38 4.81
N MET A 11 -8.33 -2.94 5.88
CA MET A 11 -7.59 -2.18 6.88
C MET A 11 -6.29 -1.57 6.33
N SER A 12 -5.55 -2.31 5.50
CA SER A 12 -4.34 -1.80 4.84
C SER A 12 -4.65 -0.64 3.91
N ARG A 13 -5.82 -0.65 3.28
CA ARG A 13 -6.28 0.42 2.39
C ARG A 13 -6.60 1.70 3.16
N VAL A 14 -7.34 1.59 4.26
CA VAL A 14 -7.71 2.74 5.11
C VAL A 14 -6.47 3.37 5.75
N LEU A 15 -5.63 2.55 6.39
CA LEU A 15 -4.39 3.04 6.99
C LEU A 15 -3.47 3.60 5.90
N GLY A 16 -3.19 2.81 4.86
CA GLY A 16 -2.32 3.21 3.78
C GLY A 16 -2.72 4.54 3.15
N GLY A 17 -4.02 4.78 2.95
CA GLY A 17 -4.55 6.07 2.52
C GLY A 17 -4.24 7.20 3.51
N ALA A 18 -4.54 7.01 4.80
CA ALA A 18 -4.28 8.03 5.82
C ALA A 18 -2.79 8.40 5.94
N TRP A 19 -1.89 7.40 5.93
CA TRP A 19 -0.45 7.63 6.01
C TRP A 19 0.12 8.20 4.69
N SER A 20 -0.48 7.86 3.55
CA SER A 20 -0.14 8.43 2.25
C SER A 20 -0.49 9.92 2.17
N VAL A 21 -1.69 10.30 2.64
CA VAL A 21 -2.11 11.71 2.77
C VAL A 21 -1.20 12.49 3.74
N ALA A 22 -0.69 11.83 4.79
CA ALA A 22 0.30 12.42 5.69
C ALA A 22 1.72 12.56 5.08
N GLY A 23 1.90 12.26 3.79
CA GLY A 23 3.19 12.41 3.08
C GLY A 23 4.18 11.29 3.38
N HIS A 24 3.72 10.14 3.87
CA HIS A 24 4.57 8.97 4.06
C HIS A 24 4.53 8.06 2.83
N HIS A 25 5.64 7.38 2.57
CA HIS A 25 5.79 6.48 1.44
C HIS A 25 5.33 5.07 1.84
N ILE A 26 4.30 4.55 1.18
CA ILE A 26 3.59 3.34 1.61
C ILE A 26 3.79 2.21 0.62
N THR A 27 4.31 1.07 1.04
CA THR A 27 4.49 -0.13 0.21
C THR A 27 3.47 -1.18 0.61
N PHE A 28 2.75 -1.77 -0.36
CA PHE A 28 1.85 -2.89 -0.13
C PHE A 28 2.48 -4.19 -0.63
N GLY A 29 2.60 -5.17 0.27
CA GLY A 29 3.00 -6.53 -0.04
C GLY A 29 1.82 -7.48 0.20
N SER A 30 1.50 -8.34 -0.77
CA SER A 30 0.43 -9.33 -0.63
C SER A 30 0.77 -10.60 -1.42
N ARG A 31 0.14 -11.72 -1.06
CA ARG A 31 0.27 -12.98 -1.80
C ARG A 31 -0.23 -12.83 -3.24
N ASP A 32 -1.22 -11.96 -3.44
CA ASP A 32 -1.71 -11.54 -4.75
C ASP A 32 -1.08 -10.19 -5.11
N VAL A 33 -0.19 -10.19 -6.11
CA VAL A 33 0.51 -9.00 -6.58
C VAL A 33 -0.44 -8.03 -7.27
N ALA A 34 -1.44 -8.52 -8.00
CA ALA A 34 -2.41 -7.67 -8.68
C ALA A 34 -3.24 -6.88 -7.65
N LYS A 35 -3.63 -7.55 -6.55
CA LYS A 35 -4.37 -6.90 -5.46
C LYS A 35 -3.53 -5.86 -4.72
N ALA A 36 -2.24 -6.14 -4.50
CA ALA A 36 -1.33 -5.17 -3.89
C ALA A 36 -1.15 -3.92 -4.77
N ARG A 37 -0.98 -4.14 -6.08
CA ARG A 37 -0.81 -3.07 -7.06
C ARG A 37 -2.06 -2.21 -7.21
N ASN A 38 -3.24 -2.82 -7.28
CA ASN A 38 -4.51 -2.08 -7.38
C ASN A 38 -4.70 -1.13 -6.19
N ILE A 39 -4.43 -1.60 -4.96
CA ILE A 39 -4.49 -0.75 -3.76
C ILE A 39 -3.44 0.37 -3.80
N ALA A 40 -2.23 0.08 -4.28
CA ALA A 40 -1.18 1.10 -4.42
C ALA A 40 -1.56 2.17 -5.46
N GLU A 41 -2.19 1.77 -6.56
CA GLU A 41 -2.71 2.67 -7.60
C GLU A 41 -3.88 3.51 -7.09
N GLU A 42 -4.83 2.92 -6.37
CA GLU A 42 -5.98 3.63 -5.79
C GLU A 42 -5.59 4.68 -4.74
N ILE A 43 -4.50 4.44 -3.99
CA ILE A 43 -4.02 5.36 -2.95
C ILE A 43 -3.13 6.46 -3.54
N GLY A 44 -2.64 6.30 -4.78
CA GLY A 44 -2.12 7.39 -5.61
C GLY A 44 -0.82 8.05 -5.15
N SER A 45 -0.21 7.67 -4.02
CA SER A 45 1.02 8.34 -3.55
C SER A 45 2.08 7.36 -3.07
N GLY A 46 3.06 7.10 -3.94
CA GLY A 46 4.36 6.51 -3.59
C GLY A 46 4.37 5.00 -3.31
N GLY A 47 3.43 4.24 -3.84
CA GLY A 47 3.34 2.81 -3.58
C GLY A 47 4.02 1.92 -4.61
N ASN A 48 5.26 1.52 -4.34
CA ASN A 48 5.88 0.42 -5.08
C ASN A 48 5.35 -0.90 -4.52
N GLY A 49 4.63 -1.68 -5.33
CA GLY A 49 4.28 -3.07 -4.97
C GLY A 49 5.54 -3.94 -4.97
N TRP A 50 5.79 -4.66 -3.88
CA TRP A 50 6.93 -5.58 -3.77
C TRP A 50 6.44 -7.00 -3.46
N HIS A 51 6.95 -7.97 -4.22
CA HIS A 51 6.80 -9.41 -3.98
C HIS A 51 8.18 -9.97 -3.66
N LYS A 52 8.31 -10.78 -2.62
CA LYS A 52 9.52 -11.55 -2.35
C LYS A 52 9.37 -12.95 -2.91
#